data_AF-H8YXV0-F1
#
_entry.id   AF-H8YXV0-F1
#
_cell.length_a   1.000
_cell.length_b   1.000
_cell.length_c   1.000
_cell.angle_alpha   90.00
_cell.angle_beta   90.00
_cell.angle_gamma   90.00
#
_symmetry.space_group_name_H-M   'P 1'
#
loop_
_entity.id
_entity.type
_entity.pdbx_description
1 polymer ?
#
loop_
_entity_poly.entity_id
_entity_poly.type
_entity_poly.pdbx_seq_one_letter_code
_entity_poly.pdbx_strand_id
1 'polypeptide(L)'
;MGMTNAERQRRYRERHLKDVDAQGERIALVVTVQAKAALNRLASWHGTTQRQALEQALIESQARIINTLTGEQQNAFHDGKLTASALPSNGHPEPLQGNDTLPHDAKVKRLRSTVSGLLQTEEALHKEARELRAHLKNRDAQIEHQKTMRAAVERERDMAKAEVSRLKSAARGPTCPAHPPVG
;
A
#
# COMPACT_ATOMS: atom_id res chain seq x y z
N MET A 1 -18.13 21.52 -5.59
CA MET A 1 -17.52 20.58 -6.55
C MET A 1 -16.12 20.22 -6.05
N GLY A 2 -15.95 19.07 -5.41
CA GLY A 2 -14.64 18.61 -4.95
C GLY A 2 -13.82 18.07 -6.13
N MET A 3 -12.50 18.31 -6.13
CA MET A 3 -11.61 17.79 -7.17
C MET A 3 -11.78 16.29 -7.34
N THR A 4 -11.92 15.86 -8.59
CA THR A 4 -12.04 14.46 -8.95
C THR A 4 -10.73 13.72 -8.66
N ASN A 5 -10.78 12.40 -8.42
CA ASN A 5 -9.57 11.60 -8.21
C ASN A 5 -8.61 11.69 -9.41
N ALA A 6 -9.15 11.82 -10.63
CA ALA A 6 -8.37 12.03 -11.84
C ALA A 6 -7.60 13.35 -11.81
N GLU A 7 -8.23 14.46 -11.40
CA GLU A 7 -7.57 15.75 -11.22
C GLU A 7 -6.55 15.75 -10.09
N ARG A 8 -6.82 15.03 -9.01
CA ARG A 8 -5.87 14.86 -7.91
C ARG A 8 -4.61 14.13 -8.38
N GLN A 9 -4.78 13.05 -9.15
CA GLN A 9 -3.65 12.32 -9.73
C GLN A 9 -2.91 13.14 -10.79
N ARG A 10 -3.62 13.90 -11.62
CA ARG A 10 -3.00 14.79 -12.61
C ARG A 10 -2.15 15.88 -11.93
N ARG A 11 -2.69 16.55 -10.92
CA ARG A 11 -1.94 17.56 -10.14
C ARG A 11 -0.76 16.96 -9.39
N TYR A 12 -0.88 15.73 -8.89
CA TYR A 12 0.25 15.00 -8.29
C TYR A 12 1.35 14.72 -9.33
N ARG A 13 0.98 14.28 -10.55
CA ARG A 13 1.93 14.07 -11.66
C ARG A 13 2.65 15.36 -12.04
N GLU A 14 1.90 16.46 -12.17
CA GLU A 14 2.46 17.77 -12.55
C GLU A 14 3.41 18.35 -11.50
N ARG A 15 3.22 18.06 -10.21
CA ARG A 15 4.15 18.48 -9.14
C ARG A 15 5.44 17.65 -9.12
N HIS A 16 5.35 16.34 -9.35
CA HIS A 16 6.52 15.46 -9.35
C HIS A 16 7.38 15.53 -10.62
N LEU A 17 6.85 16.11 -11.71
CA LEU A 17 7.59 16.36 -12.94
C LEU A 17 8.40 17.68 -12.87
N LYS A 18 8.04 18.58 -11.95
CA LYS A 18 8.68 19.89 -11.73
C LYS A 18 9.58 19.87 -10.49
N ASP A 19 10.44 18.86 -10.39
CA ASP A 19 11.57 18.93 -9.46
C ASP A 19 12.55 20.02 -9.95
N VAL A 20 13.28 20.63 -9.03
CA VAL A 20 13.85 22.01 -9.08
C VAL A 20 14.62 22.39 -10.36
N ASP A 21 15.12 21.43 -11.15
CA ASP A 21 15.90 21.66 -12.37
C ASP A 21 15.18 21.30 -13.70
N ALA A 22 13.93 20.81 -13.66
CA ALA A 22 13.12 20.45 -14.82
C ALA A 22 13.72 19.42 -15.82
N GLN A 23 14.81 18.72 -15.46
CA GLN A 23 15.48 17.70 -16.30
C GLN A 23 15.06 16.25 -16.00
N GLY A 24 14.08 16.03 -15.12
CA GLY A 24 13.69 14.68 -14.69
C GLY A 24 12.62 14.04 -15.57
N GLU A 25 12.92 12.91 -16.20
CA GLU A 25 11.91 12.08 -16.88
C GLU A 25 11.35 10.98 -15.95
N ARG A 26 10.03 10.75 -16.00
CA ARG A 26 9.38 9.75 -15.16
C ARG A 26 9.51 8.35 -15.77
N ILE A 27 10.24 7.47 -15.08
CA ILE A 27 10.30 6.04 -15.41
C ILE A 27 9.12 5.32 -14.73
N ALA A 28 8.18 4.80 -15.53
CA ALA A 28 7.07 3.98 -15.04
C ALA A 28 7.45 2.50 -15.06
N LEU A 29 7.92 1.99 -13.93
CA LEU A 29 8.38 0.60 -13.79
C LEU A 29 7.71 -0.12 -12.63
N VAL A 30 7.51 -1.42 -12.77
CA VAL A 30 7.13 -2.33 -11.68
C VAL A 30 8.35 -3.17 -11.32
N VAL A 31 8.77 -3.12 -10.05
CA VAL A 31 9.89 -3.89 -9.52
C VAL A 31 9.43 -4.91 -8.50
N THR A 32 10.22 -5.97 -8.34
CA THR A 32 10.03 -6.93 -7.27
C THR A 32 10.23 -6.27 -5.90
N VAL A 33 9.61 -6.86 -4.87
CA VAL A 33 9.74 -6.39 -3.48
C VAL A 33 11.21 -6.35 -3.04
N GLN A 34 12.00 -7.35 -3.45
CA GLN A 34 13.42 -7.44 -3.15
C GLN A 34 14.23 -6.29 -3.77
N ALA A 35 13.97 -5.95 -5.03
CA ALA A 35 14.65 -4.85 -5.72
C ALA A 35 14.32 -3.50 -5.06
N LYS A 36 13.07 -3.28 -4.67
CA LYS A 36 12.66 -2.09 -3.90
C LYS A 36 13.37 -2.02 -2.54
N ALA A 37 13.47 -3.14 -1.82
CA ALA A 37 14.17 -3.20 -0.54
C ALA A 37 15.69 -2.97 -0.68
N ALA A 38 16.31 -3.42 -1.77
CA ALA A 38 17.71 -3.12 -2.08
C ALA A 38 17.91 -1.63 -2.37
N LEU A 39 17.04 -1.03 -3.20
CA LEU A 39 17.09 0.40 -3.50
C LEU A 39 16.94 1.26 -2.24
N ASN A 40 16.03 0.88 -1.33
CA ASN A 40 15.87 1.56 -0.04
C ASN A 40 17.13 1.52 0.81
N ARG A 41 17.82 0.37 0.86
CA ARG A 41 19.07 0.22 1.61
C ARG A 41 20.19 1.07 1.01
N LEU A 42 20.33 1.09 -0.32
CA LEU A 42 21.30 1.94 -1.02
C LEU A 42 21.05 3.42 -0.73
N ALA A 43 19.81 3.88 -0.89
CA ALA A 43 19.42 5.25 -0.58
C ALA A 43 19.73 5.63 0.89
N SER A 44 19.41 4.72 1.82
CA SER A 44 19.67 4.95 3.26
C SER A 44 21.16 5.00 3.59
N TRP A 45 21.96 4.12 2.98
CA TRP A 45 23.41 4.08 3.22
C TRP A 45 24.12 5.33 2.71
N HIS A 46 23.71 5.84 1.54
CA HIS A 46 24.28 7.04 0.94
C HIS A 46 23.66 8.35 1.47
N GLY A 47 22.60 8.28 2.28
CA GLY A 47 21.84 9.47 2.70
C GLY A 47 21.15 10.19 1.55
N THR A 48 20.87 9.50 0.45
CA THR A 48 20.28 10.06 -0.77
C THR A 48 18.83 9.62 -0.96
N THR A 49 18.15 10.22 -1.94
CA THR A 49 16.81 9.76 -2.33
C THR A 49 16.88 8.46 -3.14
N GLN A 50 15.80 7.67 -3.14
CA GLN A 50 15.70 6.47 -4.00
C GLN A 50 15.92 6.79 -5.49
N ARG A 51 15.50 7.99 -5.94
CA ARG A 51 15.76 8.47 -7.29
C ARG A 51 17.26 8.57 -7.56
N GLN A 52 17.98 9.30 -6.71
CA GLN A 52 19.42 9.50 -6.86
C GLN A 52 20.20 8.19 -6.72
N ALA A 53 19.81 7.32 -5.79
CA ALA A 53 20.43 6.01 -5.64
C ALA A 53 20.25 5.13 -6.89
N LEU A 54 19.07 5.19 -7.53
CA LEU A 54 18.82 4.49 -8.79
C LEU A 54 19.65 5.08 -9.94
N GLU A 55 19.70 6.41 -10.04
CA GLU A 55 20.47 7.13 -11.05
C GLU A 55 21.98 6.82 -10.94
N GLN A 56 22.53 6.86 -9.73
CA GLN A 56 23.91 6.48 -9.46
C GLN A 56 24.19 5.03 -9.84
N ALA A 57 23.32 4.09 -9.44
CA ALA A 57 23.48 2.68 -9.78
C ALA A 57 23.46 2.44 -11.31
N LEU A 58 22.61 3.16 -12.05
CA LEU A 58 22.57 3.10 -13.51
C LEU A 58 23.86 3.65 -14.13
N ILE A 59 24.30 4.84 -13.71
CA ILE A 59 25.54 5.48 -14.21
C ILE A 59 26.75 4.58 -13.93
N GLU A 60 26.87 4.04 -12.71
CA GLU A 60 27.96 3.14 -12.35
C GLU A 60 27.93 1.85 -13.18
N SER A 61 26.74 1.25 -13.35
CA SER A 61 26.59 0.04 -14.17
C SER A 61 26.98 0.29 -15.63
N GLN A 62 26.59 1.45 -16.17
CA GLN A 62 26.93 1.88 -17.52
C GLN A 62 28.42 2.14 -17.67
N ALA A 63 29.03 2.85 -16.71
CA ALA A 63 30.47 3.12 -16.71
C ALA A 63 31.29 1.84 -16.67
N ARG A 64 30.88 0.84 -15.87
CA ARG A 64 31.53 -0.48 -15.84
C ARG A 64 31.51 -1.17 -17.21
N ILE A 65 30.40 -1.05 -17.94
CA ILE A 65 30.27 -1.61 -19.28
C ILE A 65 31.12 -0.82 -20.29
N ILE A 66 31.04 0.50 -20.28
CA ILE A 66 31.81 1.35 -21.22
C ILE A 66 33.32 1.15 -21.04
N ASN A 67 33.78 0.98 -19.81
CA ASN A 67 35.19 0.74 -19.50
C ASN A 67 35.74 -0.59 -20.04
N THR A 68 34.88 -1.56 -20.38
CA THR A 68 35.29 -2.82 -21.00
C THR A 68 35.22 -2.80 -22.53
N LEU A 69 34.67 -1.74 -23.12
CA LEU A 69 34.44 -1.62 -24.56
C LEU A 69 35.51 -0.76 -25.25
N THR A 70 35.84 -1.11 -26.49
CA THR A 70 36.69 -0.28 -27.35
C THR A 70 35.94 0.95 -27.86
N GLY A 71 36.64 1.98 -28.36
CA GLY A 71 36.01 3.24 -28.78
C GLY A 71 34.88 3.08 -29.81
N GLU A 72 35.02 2.16 -30.77
CA GLU A 72 33.96 1.86 -31.75
C GLU A 72 32.75 1.16 -31.09
N GLN A 73 33.01 0.28 -30.12
CA GLN A 73 31.96 -0.41 -29.36
C GLN A 73 31.23 0.51 -28.39
N GLN A 74 31.91 1.51 -27.83
CA GLN A 74 31.29 2.55 -27.00
C GLN A 74 30.29 3.38 -27.82
N ASN A 75 30.65 3.80 -29.03
CA ASN A 75 29.74 4.50 -29.94
C ASN A 75 28.53 3.62 -30.30
N ALA A 76 28.76 2.34 -30.61
CA ALA A 76 27.67 1.39 -30.87
C ALA A 76 26.75 1.15 -29.66
N PHE A 77 27.29 1.21 -28.43
CA PHE A 77 26.52 1.11 -27.18
C PHE A 77 25.60 2.32 -26.99
N HIS A 78 26.11 3.53 -27.18
CA HIS A 78 25.30 4.76 -27.09
C HIS A 78 24.22 4.85 -28.19
N ASP A 79 24.50 4.30 -29.38
CA ASP A 79 23.54 4.19 -30.48
C ASP A 79 22.49 3.08 -30.29
N GLY A 80 22.61 2.24 -29.25
CA GLY A 80 21.75 1.07 -29.04
C GLY A 80 21.94 -0.06 -30.07
N LYS A 81 23.02 -0.04 -30.84
CA LYS A 81 23.36 -1.03 -31.89
C LYS A 81 24.25 -2.16 -31.40
N LEU A 82 24.80 -2.05 -30.19
CA LEU A 82 25.63 -3.09 -29.61
C LEU A 82 24.76 -4.29 -29.19
N THR A 83 24.89 -5.41 -29.88
CA THR A 83 24.20 -6.65 -29.54
C THR A 83 24.78 -7.25 -28.26
N ALA A 84 23.95 -7.88 -27.43
CA ALA A 84 24.36 -8.49 -26.16
C ALA A 84 25.50 -9.53 -26.30
N SER A 85 25.71 -10.07 -27.51
CA SER A 85 26.80 -10.97 -27.86
C SER A 85 28.17 -10.29 -28.03
N ALA A 86 28.21 -8.98 -28.21
CA ALA A 86 29.43 -8.20 -28.43
C ALA A 86 29.97 -7.54 -27.15
N LEU A 87 29.19 -7.53 -26.08
CA LEU A 87 29.70 -7.19 -24.75
C LEU A 87 30.66 -8.32 -24.33
N PRO A 88 31.88 -8.03 -23.83
CA PRO A 88 32.61 -9.03 -23.07
C PRO A 88 31.65 -9.44 -21.97
N SER A 89 31.19 -10.69 -22.02
CA SER A 89 30.29 -11.27 -21.04
C SER A 89 30.81 -10.82 -19.68
N ASN A 90 30.06 -9.95 -18.99
CA ASN A 90 30.23 -9.77 -17.55
C ASN A 90 30.08 -11.19 -17.04
N GLY A 91 31.23 -11.84 -16.76
CA GLY A 91 31.37 -13.28 -16.93
C GLY A 91 30.07 -13.96 -16.60
N HIS A 92 29.49 -14.67 -17.57
CA HIS A 92 28.42 -15.62 -17.30
C HIS A 92 28.69 -16.16 -15.90
N PRO A 93 27.82 -15.98 -14.89
CA PRO A 93 27.98 -16.80 -13.71
C PRO A 93 27.99 -18.20 -14.29
N GLU A 94 29.16 -18.86 -14.25
CA GLU A 94 29.28 -20.18 -14.83
C GLU A 94 28.06 -20.96 -14.36
N PRO A 95 27.37 -21.70 -15.24
CA PRO A 95 26.50 -22.72 -14.72
C PRO A 95 27.43 -23.57 -13.86
N LEU A 96 27.28 -23.47 -12.54
CA LEU A 96 28.00 -24.26 -11.55
C LEU A 96 27.66 -25.74 -11.83
N GLN A 97 28.30 -26.31 -12.85
CA GLN A 97 28.33 -27.72 -13.13
C GLN A 97 29.38 -28.28 -12.18
N GLY A 98 28.86 -29.07 -11.25
CA GLY A 98 29.50 -29.35 -9.98
C GLY A 98 30.82 -30.11 -10.07
N ASN A 99 31.55 -30.06 -8.95
CA ASN A 99 31.77 -31.28 -8.15
C ASN A 99 32.50 -31.06 -6.82
N ASP A 100 32.69 -29.82 -6.34
CA ASP A 100 33.19 -29.60 -4.98
C ASP A 100 32.09 -29.03 -4.10
N THR A 101 31.41 -29.92 -3.35
CA THR A 101 30.42 -29.51 -2.35
C THR A 101 31.16 -28.91 -1.16
N LEU A 102 31.57 -27.64 -1.28
CA LEU A 102 32.18 -26.92 -0.18
C LEU A 102 31.17 -26.78 0.97
N PRO A 103 31.58 -26.94 2.24
CA PRO A 103 30.68 -26.99 3.41
C PRO A 103 29.83 -25.73 3.60
N HIS A 104 30.22 -24.61 2.98
CA HIS A 104 29.44 -23.38 2.95
C HIS A 104 28.14 -23.48 2.13
N ASP A 105 28.09 -24.31 1.09
CA ASP A 105 26.95 -24.36 0.17
C ASP A 105 25.78 -25.16 0.76
N ALA A 106 26.07 -26.18 1.55
CA ALA A 106 25.08 -26.87 2.39
C ALA A 106 24.48 -25.94 3.45
N LYS A 107 25.29 -25.03 4.02
CA LYS A 107 24.82 -24.01 4.97
C LYS A 107 23.94 -22.96 4.29
N VAL A 108 24.31 -22.50 3.10
CA VAL A 108 23.50 -21.60 2.27
C VAL A 108 22.18 -22.24 1.85
N LYS A 109 22.18 -23.52 1.46
CA LYS A 109 20.97 -24.26 1.10
C LYS A 109 20.02 -24.43 2.28
N ARG A 110 20.54 -24.75 3.48
CA ARG A 110 19.76 -24.78 4.72
C ARG A 110 19.17 -23.41 5.04
N LEU A 111 19.98 -22.35 5.00
CA LEU A 111 19.50 -20.99 5.25
C LEU A 111 18.40 -20.57 4.26
N ARG A 112 18.54 -20.89 2.97
CA ARG A 112 17.49 -20.63 1.97
C ARG A 112 16.19 -21.38 2.28
N SER A 113 16.27 -22.66 2.68
CA SER A 113 15.09 -23.42 3.10
C SER A 113 14.42 -22.85 4.35
N THR A 114 15.21 -22.41 5.34
CA THR A 114 14.68 -21.77 6.56
C THR A 114 13.99 -20.44 6.24
N VAL A 115 14.61 -19.60 5.42
CA VAL A 115 14.01 -18.33 4.98
C VAL A 115 12.74 -18.57 4.17
N SER A 116 12.73 -19.58 3.28
CA SER A 116 11.53 -19.97 2.54
C SER A 116 10.40 -20.44 3.46
N GLY A 117 10.72 -21.22 4.50
CA GLY A 117 9.75 -21.64 5.51
C GLY A 117 9.20 -20.46 6.32
N LEU A 118 10.06 -19.52 6.72
CA LEU A 118 9.64 -18.32 7.45
C LEU A 118 8.72 -17.43 6.61
N LEU A 119 9.02 -17.24 5.32
CA LEU A 119 8.16 -16.49 4.40
C LEU A 119 6.78 -17.15 4.24
N GLN A 120 6.71 -18.48 4.17
CA GLN A 120 5.44 -19.20 4.14
C GLN A 120 4.64 -19.01 5.44
N THR A 121 5.32 -18.98 6.60
CA THR A 121 4.64 -18.68 7.87
C THR A 121 4.14 -17.24 7.93
N GLU A 122 4.89 -16.28 7.39
CA GLU A 122 4.49 -14.87 7.33
C GLU A 122 3.29 -14.68 6.41
N GLU A 123 3.27 -15.34 5.24
CA GLU A 123 2.12 -15.35 4.33
C GLU A 123 0.88 -15.96 4.98
N ALA A 124 1.04 -17.04 5.76
CA ALA A 124 -0.05 -17.64 6.54
C ALA A 124 -0.61 -16.66 7.58
N LEU A 125 0.27 -16.00 8.36
CA LEU A 125 -0.14 -14.98 9.32
C LEU A 125 -0.84 -13.78 8.65
N HIS A 126 -0.39 -13.37 7.47
CA HIS A 126 -1.05 -12.32 6.68
C HIS A 126 -2.42 -12.74 6.15
N LYS A 127 -2.62 -14.02 5.86
CA LYS A 127 -3.93 -14.57 5.49
C LYS A 127 -4.87 -14.55 6.69
N GLU A 128 -4.44 -15.06 7.84
CA GLU A 128 -5.21 -15.03 9.09
C GLU A 128 -5.58 -13.60 9.50
N ALA A 129 -4.63 -12.65 9.43
CA ALA A 129 -4.89 -11.26 9.74
C ALA A 129 -5.93 -10.60 8.81
N ARG A 130 -6.01 -11.03 7.54
CA ARG A 130 -7.05 -10.57 6.61
C ARG A 130 -8.43 -11.14 6.97
N GLU A 131 -8.48 -12.42 7.31
CA GLU A 131 -9.72 -13.09 7.74
C GLU A 131 -10.25 -12.47 9.03
N LEU A 132 -9.40 -12.24 10.03
CA LEU A 132 -9.76 -11.55 11.27
C LEU A 132 -10.30 -10.14 11.02
N ARG A 133 -9.69 -9.36 10.12
CA ARG A 133 -10.20 -8.03 9.74
C ARG A 133 -11.56 -8.10 9.07
N ALA A 134 -11.80 -9.09 8.22
CA ALA A 134 -13.11 -9.30 7.60
C ALA A 134 -14.17 -9.65 8.64
N HIS A 135 -13.84 -10.52 9.61
CA HIS A 135 -14.73 -10.85 10.72
C HIS A 135 -15.06 -9.63 11.59
N LEU A 136 -14.06 -8.80 11.93
CA LEU A 136 -14.30 -7.57 12.71
C LEU A 136 -15.23 -6.61 11.96
N LYS A 137 -15.01 -6.41 10.66
CA LYS A 137 -15.88 -5.55 9.84
C LYS A 137 -17.33 -6.06 9.80
N ASN A 138 -17.53 -7.37 9.69
CA ASN A 138 -18.88 -7.97 9.74
C ASN A 138 -19.52 -7.77 11.12
N ARG A 139 -18.74 -7.90 12.19
CA ARG A 139 -19.24 -7.69 13.56
C ARG A 139 -19.63 -6.23 13.81
N ASP A 140 -18.85 -5.28 13.31
CA ASP A 140 -19.17 -3.85 13.41
C ASP A 140 -20.46 -3.51 12.66
N ALA A 141 -20.65 -4.08 11.46
CA ALA A 141 -21.90 -3.95 10.71
C ALA A 141 -23.11 -4.51 11.48
N GLN A 142 -22.93 -5.64 12.17
CA GLN A 142 -23.98 -6.22 13.00
C GLN A 142 -24.31 -5.35 14.23
N ILE A 143 -23.29 -4.75 14.85
CA ILE A 143 -23.48 -3.80 15.97
C ILE A 143 -24.25 -2.57 15.50
N GLU A 144 -23.90 -2.00 14.35
CA GLU A 144 -24.62 -0.85 13.80
C GLU A 144 -26.07 -1.20 13.45
N HIS A 145 -26.31 -2.39 12.87
CA HIS A 145 -27.67 -2.86 12.64
C HIS A 145 -28.47 -3.05 13.95
N GLN A 146 -27.85 -3.57 15.01
CA GLN A 146 -28.52 -3.67 16.30
C GLN A 146 -28.83 -2.29 16.92
N LYS A 147 -27.91 -1.33 16.79
CA LYS A 147 -28.14 0.05 17.24
C LYS A 147 -29.30 0.71 16.51
N THR A 148 -29.38 0.56 15.18
CA THR A 148 -30.48 1.14 14.41
C THR A 148 -31.81 0.51 14.78
N MET A 149 -31.86 -0.81 14.96
CA MET A 149 -33.06 -1.51 15.43
C MET A 149 -33.48 -1.06 16.85
N ARG A 150 -32.54 -0.92 17.79
CA ARG A 150 -32.83 -0.41 19.13
C ARG A 150 -33.36 1.02 19.10
N ALA A 151 -32.77 1.89 18.30
CA ALA A 151 -33.23 3.26 18.14
C ALA A 151 -34.64 3.33 17.51
N ALA A 152 -34.98 2.42 16.59
CA ALA A 152 -36.34 2.33 16.04
C ALA A 152 -37.35 1.93 17.11
N VAL A 153 -37.05 0.90 17.90
CA VAL A 153 -37.92 0.45 19.01
C VAL A 153 -38.10 1.54 20.06
N GLU A 154 -37.05 2.30 20.37
CA GLU A 154 -37.12 3.40 21.33
C GLU A 154 -38.05 4.53 20.85
N ARG A 155 -37.98 4.88 19.56
CA ARG A 155 -38.92 5.85 18.94
C ARG A 155 -40.36 5.36 19.02
N GLU A 156 -40.62 4.09 18.71
CA GLU A 156 -41.96 3.51 18.81
C GLU A 156 -42.49 3.56 20.24
N ARG A 157 -41.63 3.24 21.22
CA ARG A 157 -41.97 3.32 22.64
C ARG A 157 -42.32 4.75 23.05
N ASP A 158 -41.58 5.74 22.59
CA ASP A 158 -41.83 7.14 22.94
C ASP A 158 -43.10 7.68 22.26
N MET A 159 -43.38 7.29 21.03
CA MET A 159 -44.66 7.55 20.36
C MET A 159 -45.83 6.94 21.15
N ALA A 160 -45.70 5.68 21.60
CA ALA A 160 -46.72 5.03 22.41
C ALA A 160 -46.93 5.72 23.76
N LYS A 161 -45.84 6.14 24.45
CA LYS A 161 -45.95 6.93 25.69
C LYS A 161 -46.63 8.28 25.47
N ALA A 162 -46.32 8.95 24.37
CA ALA A 162 -46.95 10.22 24.02
C ALA A 162 -48.45 10.03 23.79
N GLU A 163 -48.84 8.97 23.08
CA GLU A 163 -50.25 8.64 22.84
C GLU A 163 -50.98 8.26 24.14
N VAL A 164 -50.37 7.46 25.01
CA VAL A 164 -50.93 7.16 26.34
C VAL A 164 -51.12 8.44 27.16
N SER A 165 -50.16 9.37 27.10
CA SER A 165 -50.25 10.66 27.79
C SER A 165 -51.39 11.53 27.23
N ARG A 166 -51.55 11.55 25.90
CA ARG A 166 -52.64 12.23 25.21
C ARG A 166 -53.99 11.66 25.62
N LEU A 167 -54.16 10.34 25.58
CA LEU A 167 -55.39 9.66 26.01
C LEU A 167 -55.70 9.91 27.49
N LYS A 168 -54.68 9.88 28.36
CA LYS A 168 -54.82 10.18 29.79
C LYS A 168 -55.24 11.63 30.04
N SER A 169 -54.77 12.58 29.23
CA SER A 169 -55.18 13.98 29.32
C SER A 169 -56.62 14.18 28.84
N ALA A 170 -57.03 13.50 27.76
CA ALA A 170 -58.41 13.52 27.27
C ALA A 170 -59.40 12.92 28.29
N ALA A 171 -58.98 11.85 28.99
CA ALA A 171 -59.79 11.21 30.03
C ALA A 171 -59.95 12.05 31.31
N ARG A 172 -59.10 13.06 31.56
CA ARG A 172 -59.24 13.93 32.75
C ARG A 172 -60.38 14.93 32.65
N GLY A 173 -61.01 15.09 31.48
CA GLY A 173 -62.16 15.97 31.27
C GLY A 173 -61.87 17.46 31.50
N PRO A 174 -62.68 18.39 30.95
CA PRO A 174 -62.55 19.79 31.26
C PRO A 174 -62.90 20.00 32.74
N THR A 175 -61.94 20.46 33.54
CA THR A 175 -62.20 20.94 34.89
C THR A 175 -63.18 22.10 34.79
N CYS A 176 -64.42 21.90 35.25
CA CYS A 176 -65.42 22.96 35.33
C CYS A 176 -64.80 24.18 36.04
N PRO A 177 -64.85 25.39 35.45
CA PRO A 177 -64.32 26.57 36.09
C PRO A 177 -65.11 26.82 37.38
N ALA A 178 -64.40 26.85 38.50
CA ALA A 178 -64.96 27.22 39.79
C ALA A 178 -65.59 28.62 39.66
N HIS A 179 -66.90 28.71 39.89
CA HIS A 179 -67.61 29.97 39.95
C HIS A 179 -66.99 30.88 41.02
N PRO A 180 -66.70 32.16 40.72
CA PRO A 180 -66.23 33.08 41.74
C PRO A 180 -67.35 33.35 42.76
N PRO A 181 -67.01 33.53 44.05
CA PRO A 181 -67.99 33.79 45.09
C PRO A 181 -68.70 35.12 44.80
N VAL A 182 -70.02 35.04 44.70
CA VAL A 182 -70.91 36.21 44.71
C VAL A 182 -70.90 36.77 46.13
N GLY A 183 -70.70 38.09 46.24
CA GLY A 183 -70.43 38.81 47.48
C GLY A 183 -71.57 38.90 48.49
#